data_AF-A0AAD0XB78-F1
#
_entry.id   AF-A0AAD0XB78-F1
#
_cell.length_a   1.000
_cell.length_b   1.000
_cell.length_c   1.000
_cell.angle_alpha   90.00
_cell.angle_beta   90.00
_cell.angle_gamma   90.00
#
_symmetry.space_group_name_H-M   'P 1'
#
loop_
_entity.id
_entity.type
_entity.pdbx_description
1 polymer ?
#
loop_
_entity_poly.entity_id
_entity_poly.type
_entity_poly.pdbx_seq_one_letter_code
_entity_poly.pdbx_strand_id
1 'polypeptide(L)' 'MKNYILIILFLIIPSIILFFSNINDSKEAAIFLFIGGLVVSFLNYKKDKDERVMRFLNKWL' A
#
# COMPACT_ATOMS: atom_id res chain seq x y z
N MET A 1 6.30 -6.06 8.02
CA MET A 1 5.15 -5.54 8.82
C MET A 1 5.13 -4.02 8.99
N LYS A 2 6.26 -3.34 9.31
CA LYS A 2 6.28 -1.88 9.55
C LYS A 2 5.70 -1.01 8.41
N ASN A 3 5.91 -1.37 7.13
CA ASN A 3 5.44 -0.55 6.01
C ASN A 3 3.94 -0.68 5.70
N TYR A 4 3.32 -1.84 5.93
CA TYR A 4 1.90 -2.04 5.58
C TYR A 4 0.96 -1.22 6.47
N ILE A 5 1.30 -1.06 7.74
CA ILE A 5 0.55 -0.23 8.69
C ILE A 5 0.54 1.23 8.23
N LEU A 6 1.70 1.74 7.76
CA LEU A 6 1.81 3.11 7.22
C LEU A 6 0.95 3.28 5.95
N ILE A 7 0.95 2.29 5.04
CA ILE A 7 0.11 2.34 3.84
C ILE A 7 -1.38 2.38 4.20
N ILE A 8 -1.81 1.58 5.18
CA ILE A 8 -3.20 1.57 5.63
C ILE A 8 -3.58 2.93 6.24
N LEU A 9 -2.74 3.49 7.10
CA LEU A 9 -2.97 4.77 7.78
C LEU A 9 -2.99 5.97 6.84
N PHE A 10 -2.10 6.01 5.85
CA PHE A 10 -1.88 7.21 5.03
C PHE A 10 -2.50 7.15 3.63
N LEU A 11 -2.94 5.98 3.16
CA LEU A 11 -3.55 5.84 1.83
C LEU A 11 -4.96 5.27 1.93
N ILE A 12 -5.16 4.18 2.66
CA ILE A 12 -6.47 3.50 2.69
C ILE A 12 -7.49 4.27 3.56
N ILE A 13 -7.16 4.62 4.79
CA ILE A 13 -8.08 5.37 5.67
C ILE A 13 -8.49 6.73 5.06
N PRO A 14 -7.55 7.57 4.56
CA PRO A 14 -7.90 8.83 3.92
C PRO A 14 -8.74 8.64 2.66
N SER A 15 -8.51 7.57 1.87
CA SER A 15 -9.36 7.28 0.71
C SER A 15 -10.81 7.02 1.10
N ILE A 16 -11.05 6.25 2.17
CA ILE A 16 -12.41 5.93 2.64
C ILE A 16 -13.10 7.22 3.13
N ILE A 17 -12.39 8.04 3.90
CA ILE A 17 -12.92 9.32 4.40
C ILE A 17 -13.30 10.24 3.24
N LEU A 18 -12.41 10.39 2.24
CA LEU A 18 -12.67 11.24 1.07
C LEU A 18 -13.81 10.71 0.20
N PHE A 19 -13.93 9.38 0.07
CA PHE A 19 -14.98 8.74 -0.73
C PHE A 19 -16.38 9.02 -0.17
N PHE A 20 -16.52 9.00 1.15
CA PHE A 20 -17.78 9.32 1.84
C PHE A 20 -17.94 10.81 2.16
N SER A 21 -16.91 11.63 1.94
CA SER A 21 -17.04 13.07 2.09
C SER A 21 -17.92 13.66 0.98
N ASN A 22 -18.75 14.64 1.32
CA ASN A 22 -19.62 15.33 0.37
C ASN A 22 -18.90 16.54 -0.28
N ILE A 23 -17.60 16.41 -0.47
CA ILE A 23 -16.72 17.46 -1.02
C ILE A 23 -16.68 17.26 -2.55
N ASN A 24 -16.80 18.33 -3.33
CA ASN A 24 -16.64 18.23 -4.78
C ASN A 24 -15.23 17.70 -5.13
N ASP A 25 -15.15 16.85 -6.14
CA ASP A 25 -13.92 16.22 -6.63
C ASP A 25 -13.20 15.31 -5.60
N SER A 26 -13.83 15.00 -4.47
CA SER A 26 -13.26 14.14 -3.43
C SER A 26 -13.27 12.66 -3.82
N LYS A 27 -14.15 12.27 -4.75
CA LYS A 27 -14.27 10.89 -5.23
C LYS A 27 -13.08 10.49 -6.09
N GLU A 28 -12.64 11.35 -6.99
CA GLU A 28 -11.44 11.13 -7.81
C GLU A 28 -10.20 11.03 -6.91
N ALA A 29 -10.07 11.94 -5.94
CA ALA A 29 -8.97 11.92 -4.97
C ALA A 29 -8.99 10.65 -4.11
N ALA A 30 -10.17 10.19 -3.68
CA ALA A 30 -10.34 8.94 -2.94
C ALA A 30 -9.90 7.73 -3.76
N ILE A 31 -10.36 7.63 -5.01
CA ILE A 31 -9.99 6.53 -5.92
C ILE A 31 -8.48 6.53 -6.16
N PHE A 32 -7.87 7.71 -6.38
CA PHE A 32 -6.43 7.83 -6.55
C PHE A 32 -5.66 7.34 -5.33
N LEU A 33 -6.05 7.76 -4.12
CA LEU A 33 -5.41 7.33 -2.87
C LEU A 33 -5.58 5.84 -2.62
N PHE A 34 -6.75 5.28 -2.93
CA PHE A 34 -7.02 3.86 -2.78
C PHE A 34 -6.14 3.02 -3.71
N ILE A 35 -6.10 3.36 -5.01
CA ILE A 35 -5.25 2.69 -6.00
C ILE A 35 -3.77 2.84 -5.62
N GLY A 36 -3.35 4.04 -5.22
CA GLY A 36 -1.99 4.30 -4.72
C GLY A 36 -1.63 3.40 -3.53
N GLY A 37 -2.54 3.26 -2.56
CA GLY A 37 -2.40 2.34 -1.42
C GLY A 37 -2.20 0.89 -1.83
N LEU A 38 -2.97 0.40 -2.81
CA LEU A 38 -2.83 -0.96 -3.32
C LEU A 38 -1.50 -1.17 -4.05
N VAL A 39 -1.09 -0.24 -4.91
CA VAL A 39 0.18 -0.32 -5.64
C VAL A 39 1.36 -0.36 -4.68
N VAL A 40 1.40 0.55 -3.70
CA VAL A 40 2.51 0.61 -2.73
C VAL A 40 2.51 -0.63 -1.82
N SER A 41 1.35 -1.18 -1.47
CA SER A 41 1.24 -2.46 -0.76
C SER A 41 1.82 -3.62 -1.58
N PHE A 42 1.48 -3.69 -2.87
CA PHE A 42 1.98 -4.72 -3.78
C PHE A 42 3.49 -4.64 -3.96
N LEU A 43 4.06 -3.45 -4.12
CA LEU A 43 5.51 -3.25 -4.23
C LEU A 43 6.24 -3.69 -2.95
N ASN A 44 5.73 -3.34 -1.77
CA ASN A 44 6.29 -3.80 -0.50
C ASN A 44 6.19 -5.33 -0.35
N TYR A 45 5.07 -5.92 -0.74
CA TYR A 45 4.90 -7.38 -0.73
C TYR A 45 5.92 -8.08 -1.64
N LYS A 46 6.11 -7.56 -2.85
CA LYS A 46 7.09 -8.09 -3.80
C LYS A 46 8.51 -8.00 -3.21
N LYS A 47 8.89 -6.85 -2.67
CA LYS A 47 10.18 -6.65 -2.01
C LYS A 47 10.40 -7.65 -0.85
N ASP A 48 9.41 -7.83 0.02
CA ASP A 48 9.47 -8.79 1.13
C ASP A 48 9.61 -10.24 0.64
N LYS A 49 9.01 -10.58 -0.51
CA LYS A 49 9.15 -11.89 -1.14
C LYS A 49 10.55 -12.07 -1.72
N ASP A 50 11.06 -11.09 -2.43
CA ASP A 50 12.39 -11.11 -3.05
C ASP A 50 13.49 -11.20 -1.98
N GLU A 51 13.39 -10.45 -0.87
CA GLU A 51 14.31 -10.58 0.28
C GLU A 51 14.25 -11.97 0.95
N ARG A 52 13.08 -12.61 0.98
CA ARG A 52 12.96 -13.99 1.49
C ARG A 52 13.62 -14.98 0.56
N VAL A 53 13.44 -14.83 -0.75
CA VAL A 53 14.12 -15.66 -1.77
C VAL A 53 15.63 -15.47 -1.69
N MET A 54 16.11 -14.23 -1.59
CA MET A 54 17.55 -13.95 -1.50
C MET A 54 18.17 -14.54 -0.22
N ARG A 55 17.48 -14.46 0.92
CA ARG A 55 17.89 -15.12 2.16
C ARG A 55 17.91 -16.64 2.06
N PHE A 56 16.97 -17.23 1.32
CA PHE A 56 16.97 -18.66 1.06
C PHE A 56 18.20 -19.04 0.23
N LEU A 57 18.45 -18.37 -0.90
CA LEU A 57 19.61 -18.64 -1.76
C LEU A 57 20.94 -18.50 -1.01
N ASN A 58 21.10 -17.46 -0.20
CA ASN A 58 22.29 -17.26 0.63
C ASN A 58 22.49 -18.31 1.73
N LYS A 59 21.47 -19.11 2.07
CA LYS A 59 21.62 -20.22 3.03
C LYS A 59 22.20 -21.48 2.38
N TRP A 60 22.12 -21.57 1.06
CA TRP A 60 22.59 -22.71 0.27
C TRP A 60 23.89 -22.41 -0.52
N LEU A 61 24.38 -21.18 -0.45
CA LEU A 61 25.69 -20.72 -0.92
C LEU A 61 26.67 -20.70 0.26
#